data_AF-A0A9E3UYJ8-F1
#
_entry.id   AF-A0A9E3UYJ8-F1
#
_cell.length_a   1.000
_cell.length_b   1.000
_cell.length_c   1.000
_cell.angle_alpha   90.00
_cell.angle_beta   90.00
_cell.angle_gamma   90.00
#
_symmetry.space_group_name_H-M   'P 1'
#
loop_
_entity.id
_entity.type
_entity.pdbx_description
1 polymer ?
#
loop_
_entity_poly.entity_id
_entity_poly.type
_entity_poly.pdbx_seq_one_letter_code
_entity_poly.pdbx_strand_id
1 'polypeptide(L)'
;RGGWLALGVGLLSGAAILVRPSWALFIPLMLAAWITAVGQERRAAALRNAALVVLGVVLVMAPWWVRNARVLGRFVPTALWMGASLYDGLNPSATGASNMGFLADPEIRALDEPTQDAALRSRALAFARSYPARVLRLAALKAARFWSPWPNTDTLRAPGIAILSAIIVIPFYVLLLIGIGDRRRDARALILLLGPLLYFAAVHLVFVSSIRYRIPGAIPAAGLAARGLKKLSVVGSQPDEISDHPSV
;
A
#
# COMPACT_ATOMS: atom_id res chain seq x y z
N ARG A 1 -14.87 -25.52 8.47
CA ARG A 1 -14.27 -24.40 9.24
C ARG A 1 -13.65 -23.30 8.37
N GLY A 2 -12.90 -23.62 7.31
CA GLY A 2 -12.23 -22.60 6.48
C GLY A 2 -13.14 -21.64 5.67
N GLY A 3 -14.37 -22.05 5.33
CA GLY A 3 -15.27 -21.21 4.52
C GLY A 3 -15.74 -19.93 5.23
N TRP A 4 -16.13 -20.01 6.50
CA TRP A 4 -16.53 -18.85 7.30
C TRP A 4 -15.38 -17.84 7.49
N LEU A 5 -14.15 -18.33 7.64
CA LEU A 5 -12.97 -17.46 7.70
C LEU A 5 -12.73 -16.74 6.36
N ALA A 6 -12.86 -17.45 5.23
CA ALA A 6 -12.72 -16.84 3.91
C ALA A 6 -13.78 -15.76 3.66
N LEU A 7 -15.03 -16.03 4.03
CA LEU A 7 -16.10 -15.03 3.97
C LEU A 7 -15.79 -13.82 4.87
N GLY A 8 -15.35 -14.06 6.12
CA GLY A 8 -14.94 -13.01 7.05
C GLY A 8 -13.80 -12.13 6.50
N VAL A 9 -12.79 -12.73 5.86
CA VAL A 9 -11.73 -11.98 5.15
C VAL A 9 -12.33 -11.12 4.04
N GLY A 10 -13.30 -11.64 3.28
CA GLY A 10 -14.01 -10.88 2.26
C GLY A 10 -14.77 -9.67 2.82
N LEU A 11 -15.54 -9.87 3.88
CA LEU A 11 -16.30 -8.81 4.55
C LEU A 11 -15.36 -7.70 5.06
N LEU A 12 -14.29 -8.07 5.76
CA LEU A 12 -13.28 -7.12 6.26
C LEU A 12 -12.55 -6.41 5.12
N SER A 13 -12.29 -7.10 4.01
CA SER A 13 -11.67 -6.52 2.82
C SER A 13 -12.59 -5.49 2.16
N GLY A 14 -13.90 -5.78 2.05
CA GLY A 14 -14.89 -4.82 1.57
C GLY A 14 -14.96 -3.58 2.47
N ALA A 15 -14.97 -3.76 3.79
CA ALA A 15 -14.93 -2.66 4.74
C ALA A 15 -13.64 -1.82 4.60
N ALA A 16 -12.49 -2.47 4.43
CA ALA A 16 -11.22 -1.79 4.19
C ALA A 16 -11.22 -0.96 2.89
N ILE A 17 -11.90 -1.44 1.83
CA ILE A 17 -12.06 -0.70 0.56
C ILE A 17 -12.96 0.53 0.76
N LEU A 18 -14.04 0.42 1.53
CA LEU A 18 -14.91 1.56 1.85
C LEU A 18 -14.17 2.63 2.66
N VAL A 19 -13.29 2.24 3.59
CA VAL A 19 -12.45 3.18 4.34
C VAL A 19 -11.34 3.76 3.46
N ARG A 20 -10.72 2.93 2.63
CA ARG A 20 -9.60 3.34 1.76
C ARG A 20 -9.67 2.63 0.41
N PRO A 21 -10.18 3.30 -0.64
CA PRO A 21 -10.32 2.74 -1.99
C PRO A 21 -9.04 2.13 -2.56
N SER A 22 -7.88 2.63 -2.15
CA SER A 22 -6.58 2.12 -2.53
C SER A 22 -6.35 0.65 -2.17
N TRP A 23 -7.15 0.00 -1.32
CA TRP A 23 -7.05 -1.44 -1.06
C TRP A 23 -7.64 -2.32 -2.16
N ALA A 24 -8.44 -1.76 -3.08
CA ALA A 24 -9.25 -2.55 -4.01
C ALA A 24 -8.44 -3.52 -4.89
N LEU A 25 -7.26 -3.12 -5.36
CA LEU A 25 -6.41 -3.99 -6.20
C LEU A 25 -5.57 -4.97 -5.39
N PHE A 26 -5.34 -4.72 -4.09
CA PHE A 26 -4.56 -5.65 -3.26
C PHE A 26 -5.24 -7.01 -3.14
N ILE A 27 -6.56 -7.03 -2.97
CA ILE A 27 -7.33 -8.26 -2.77
C ILE A 27 -7.21 -9.24 -3.95
N PRO A 28 -7.52 -8.86 -5.21
CA PRO A 28 -7.36 -9.79 -6.33
C PRO A 28 -5.90 -10.19 -6.55
N LEU A 29 -4.93 -9.31 -6.33
CA LEU A 29 -3.50 -9.65 -6.44
C LEU A 29 -3.06 -10.68 -5.39
N MET A 30 -3.49 -10.52 -4.14
CA MET A 30 -3.22 -11.46 -3.05
C MET A 30 -3.88 -12.81 -3.32
N LEU A 31 -5.14 -12.82 -3.77
CA LEU A 31 -5.86 -14.05 -4.13
C LEU A 31 -5.17 -14.77 -5.29
N ALA A 32 -4.78 -14.04 -6.34
CA ALA A 32 -4.06 -14.62 -7.47
C ALA A 32 -2.74 -15.25 -7.02
N ALA A 33 -1.92 -14.51 -6.26
CA ALA A 33 -0.66 -15.00 -5.71
C ALA A 33 -0.86 -16.26 -4.84
N TRP A 34 -1.92 -16.28 -4.03
CA TRP A 34 -2.25 -17.43 -3.20
C TRP A 34 -2.67 -18.65 -4.02
N ILE A 35 -3.55 -18.47 -5.00
CA ILE A 35 -4.02 -19.55 -5.89
C ILE A 35 -2.85 -20.14 -6.69
N THR A 36 -1.91 -19.31 -7.15
CA THR A 36 -0.72 -19.79 -7.87
C THR A 36 0.31 -20.45 -6.97
N ALA A 37 0.35 -20.10 -5.69
CA ALA A 37 1.30 -20.65 -4.73
C ALA A 37 0.85 -21.97 -4.09
N VAL A 38 -0.42 -22.36 -4.24
CA VAL A 38 -0.90 -23.67 -3.76
C VAL A 38 -0.69 -24.74 -4.83
N GLY A 39 -0.31 -25.95 -4.40
CA GLY A 39 -0.22 -27.11 -5.30
C GLY A 39 -1.58 -27.50 -5.90
N GLN A 40 -1.57 -28.22 -7.02
CA GLN A 40 -2.76 -28.58 -7.80
C GLN A 40 -3.85 -29.24 -6.94
N GLU A 41 -3.46 -30.15 -6.04
CA GLU A 41 -4.34 -30.84 -5.07
C GLU A 41 -5.20 -29.88 -4.23
N ARG A 42 -4.69 -28.69 -3.93
CA ARG A 42 -5.35 -27.69 -3.06
C ARG A 42 -6.01 -26.56 -3.85
N ARG A 43 -5.89 -26.56 -5.17
CA ARG A 43 -6.33 -25.46 -6.03
C ARG A 43 -7.85 -25.29 -6.03
N ALA A 44 -8.61 -26.39 -6.04
CA ALA A 44 -10.07 -26.35 -5.95
C ALA A 44 -10.54 -25.70 -4.64
N ALA A 45 -9.92 -26.07 -3.51
CA ALA A 45 -10.23 -25.47 -2.21
C ALA A 45 -9.83 -23.98 -2.14
N ALA A 46 -8.70 -23.59 -2.76
CA ALA A 46 -8.28 -22.20 -2.87
C ALA A 46 -9.24 -21.36 -3.71
N LEU A 47 -9.69 -21.86 -4.86
CA LEU A 47 -10.69 -21.21 -5.70
C LEU A 47 -12.02 -21.02 -4.98
N ARG A 48 -12.51 -22.06 -4.28
CA ARG A 48 -13.71 -21.96 -3.44
C ARG A 48 -13.57 -20.86 -2.39
N ASN A 49 -12.46 -20.83 -1.66
CA ASN A 49 -12.24 -19.82 -0.63
C ASN A 49 -12.07 -18.42 -1.25
N ALA A 50 -11.41 -18.29 -2.41
CA ALA A 50 -11.31 -17.02 -3.13
C ALA A 50 -12.70 -16.52 -3.56
N ALA A 51 -13.58 -17.40 -4.03
CA ALA A 51 -14.97 -17.05 -4.34
C ALA A 51 -15.73 -16.57 -3.09
N LEU A 52 -15.51 -17.18 -1.93
CA LEU A 52 -16.09 -16.71 -0.66
C LEU A 52 -15.53 -15.35 -0.22
N VAL A 53 -14.24 -15.07 -0.46
CA VAL A 53 -13.66 -13.74 -0.22
C VAL A 53 -14.31 -12.70 -1.14
N VAL A 54 -14.43 -13.01 -2.44
CA VAL A 54 -15.09 -12.12 -3.41
C VAL A 54 -16.55 -11.89 -3.03
N LEU A 55 -17.27 -12.94 -2.62
CA LEU A 55 -18.64 -12.82 -2.12
C LEU A 55 -18.71 -11.86 -0.93
N GLY A 56 -17.83 -12.00 0.06
CA GLY A 56 -17.77 -11.09 1.21
C GLY A 56 -17.52 -9.63 0.80
N VAL A 57 -16.60 -9.39 -0.14
CA VAL A 57 -16.35 -8.04 -0.68
C VAL A 57 -17.60 -7.49 -1.35
N VAL A 58 -18.24 -8.28 -2.22
CA VAL A 58 -19.46 -7.89 -2.93
C VAL A 58 -20.59 -7.57 -1.96
N LEU A 59 -20.82 -8.38 -0.92
CA LEU A 59 -21.87 -8.14 0.06
C LEU A 59 -21.70 -6.80 0.79
N VAL A 60 -20.46 -6.40 1.10
CA VAL A 60 -20.17 -5.13 1.77
C VAL A 60 -20.20 -3.95 0.81
N MET A 61 -19.71 -4.13 -0.42
CA MET A 61 -19.63 -3.06 -1.42
C MET A 61 -20.96 -2.81 -2.15
N ALA A 62 -21.84 -3.81 -2.25
CA ALA A 62 -23.08 -3.71 -3.02
C ALA A 62 -24.00 -2.56 -2.57
N PRO A 63 -24.26 -2.31 -1.27
CA PRO A 63 -25.05 -1.15 -0.84
C PRO A 63 -24.45 0.18 -1.31
N TRP A 64 -23.12 0.29 -1.26
CA TRP A 64 -22.40 1.48 -1.73
C TRP A 64 -22.51 1.66 -3.25
N TRP A 65 -22.35 0.57 -4.01
CA TRP A 65 -22.51 0.58 -5.46
C TRP A 65 -23.92 0.96 -5.91
N VAL A 66 -24.94 0.41 -5.26
CA VAL A 66 -26.35 0.74 -5.55
C VAL A 66 -26.62 2.20 -5.22
N ARG A 67 -26.14 2.70 -4.07
CA ARG A 67 -26.24 4.12 -3.71
C ARG A 67 -25.58 5.00 -4.75
N ASN A 68 -24.34 4.69 -5.14
CA ASN A 68 -23.59 5.48 -6.12
C ASN A 68 -24.27 5.48 -7.49
N ALA A 69 -24.76 4.34 -7.96
CA ALA A 69 -25.48 4.27 -9.23
C ALA A 69 -26.75 5.11 -9.24
N ARG A 70 -27.52 5.12 -8.14
CA ARG A 70 -28.74 5.92 -8.01
C ARG A 70 -28.46 7.42 -7.88
N VAL A 71 -27.46 7.80 -7.09
CA VAL A 71 -27.15 9.20 -6.80
C VAL A 71 -26.39 9.87 -7.94
N LEU A 72 -25.44 9.16 -8.56
CA LEU A 72 -24.54 9.71 -9.58
C LEU A 72 -24.99 9.39 -11.00
N GLY A 73 -26.10 8.64 -11.17
CA GLY A 73 -26.59 8.19 -12.48
C GLY A 73 -25.65 7.24 -13.23
N ARG A 74 -24.58 6.75 -12.58
CA ARG A 74 -23.56 5.89 -13.18
C ARG A 74 -22.86 5.03 -12.13
N PHE A 75 -22.32 3.90 -12.56
CA PHE A 75 -21.58 3.00 -11.68
C PHE A 75 -20.22 3.61 -11.28
N VAL A 76 -20.09 4.00 -10.01
CA VAL A 76 -18.83 4.44 -9.41
C VAL A 76 -18.46 3.46 -8.28
N PRO A 77 -17.42 2.63 -8.46
CA PRO A 77 -17.14 1.53 -7.54
C PRO A 77 -16.65 1.99 -6.17
N THR A 78 -16.02 3.16 -6.10
CA THR A 78 -15.45 3.75 -4.88
C THR A 78 -15.84 5.22 -4.74
N ALA A 79 -15.09 6.15 -5.34
CA ALA A 79 -15.33 7.60 -5.21
C ALA A 79 -14.98 8.37 -6.50
N LEU A 80 -15.60 9.54 -6.68
CA LEU A 80 -15.33 10.50 -7.76
C LEU A 80 -14.14 11.41 -7.44
N TRP A 81 -12.97 10.80 -7.20
CA TRP A 81 -11.74 11.55 -6.87
C TRP A 81 -10.49 10.93 -7.50
N MET A 82 -10.67 9.93 -8.36
CA MET A 82 -9.56 9.19 -8.97
C MET A 82 -8.81 10.04 -9.99
N GLY A 83 -9.53 10.84 -10.80
CA GLY A 83 -8.96 11.78 -11.74
C GLY A 83 -8.23 12.93 -11.07
N ALA A 84 -8.83 13.53 -10.04
CA ALA A 84 -8.15 14.56 -9.24
C ALA A 84 -6.88 14.02 -8.57
N SER A 85 -6.97 12.84 -7.95
CA SER A 85 -5.82 12.18 -7.31
C SER A 85 -4.72 11.81 -8.32
N LEU A 86 -5.10 11.39 -9.53
CA LEU A 86 -4.16 11.06 -10.60
C LEU A 86 -3.47 12.33 -11.12
N TYR A 87 -4.22 13.40 -11.35
CA TYR A 87 -3.70 14.67 -11.82
C TYR A 87 -2.77 15.32 -10.81
N ASP A 88 -3.08 15.27 -9.50
CA ASP A 88 -2.18 15.73 -8.43
C ASP A 88 -0.79 15.08 -8.53
N GLY A 89 -0.74 13.79 -8.91
CA GLY A 89 0.51 13.06 -9.11
C GLY A 89 1.16 13.24 -10.48
N LEU A 90 0.39 13.55 -11.52
CA LEU A 90 0.79 13.50 -12.93
C LEU A 90 0.29 14.73 -13.71
N ASN A 91 0.96 15.85 -13.48
CA ASN A 91 0.73 17.09 -14.21
C ASN A 91 2.06 17.84 -14.42
N PRO A 92 2.10 18.88 -15.28
CA PRO A 92 3.33 19.63 -15.58
C PRO A 92 4.03 20.23 -14.35
N SER A 93 3.27 20.66 -13.35
CA SER A 93 3.77 21.26 -12.10
C SER A 93 4.06 20.23 -10.99
N ALA A 94 3.79 18.94 -11.22
CA ALA A 94 3.95 17.92 -10.20
C ALA A 94 5.42 17.78 -9.76
N THR A 95 5.61 17.67 -8.44
CA THR A 95 6.92 17.48 -7.78
C THR A 95 7.00 16.15 -7.01
N GLY A 96 5.91 15.37 -7.01
CA GLY A 96 5.71 14.19 -6.18
C GLY A 96 5.07 14.47 -4.82
N ALA A 97 4.98 15.74 -4.41
CA ALA A 97 4.14 16.21 -3.31
C ALA A 97 2.70 16.46 -3.77
N SER A 98 1.77 16.53 -2.82
CA SER A 98 0.38 16.93 -3.09
C SER A 98 0.31 18.45 -3.26
N ASN A 99 -0.31 18.91 -4.34
CA ASN A 99 -0.72 20.29 -4.53
C ASN A 99 -2.04 20.32 -5.32
N MET A 100 -3.16 20.37 -4.58
CA MET A 100 -4.51 20.43 -5.13
C MET A 100 -4.93 21.84 -5.57
N GLY A 101 -4.00 22.79 -5.71
CA GLY A 101 -4.29 24.17 -6.14
C GLY A 101 -4.99 24.27 -7.50
N PHE A 102 -4.82 23.27 -8.36
CA PHE A 102 -5.53 23.18 -9.65
C PHE A 102 -7.06 23.08 -9.52
N LEU A 103 -7.60 22.67 -8.37
CA LEU A 103 -9.05 22.68 -8.12
C LEU A 103 -9.61 24.10 -7.97
N ALA A 104 -8.74 25.09 -7.75
CA ALA A 104 -9.11 26.49 -7.70
C ALA A 104 -9.13 27.16 -9.09
N ASP A 105 -8.75 26.46 -10.15
CA ASP A 105 -8.91 26.92 -11.52
C ASP A 105 -10.43 27.12 -11.80
N PRO A 106 -10.88 28.32 -12.22
CA PRO A 106 -12.28 28.58 -12.55
C PRO A 106 -12.87 27.57 -13.53
N GLU A 107 -12.11 27.11 -14.52
CA GLU A 107 -12.56 26.12 -15.50
C GLU A 107 -12.85 24.76 -14.86
N ILE A 108 -12.09 24.39 -13.84
CA ILE A 108 -12.25 23.12 -13.12
C ILE A 108 -13.34 23.25 -12.06
N ARG A 109 -13.38 24.37 -11.33
CA ARG A 109 -14.36 24.62 -10.26
C ARG A 109 -15.78 24.73 -10.78
N ALA A 110 -15.98 25.24 -11.99
CA ALA A 110 -17.30 25.38 -12.59
C ALA A 110 -17.94 24.05 -13.03
N LEU A 111 -17.14 22.98 -13.15
CA LEU A 111 -17.62 21.65 -13.55
C LEU A 111 -18.29 20.93 -12.38
N ASP A 112 -19.30 20.13 -12.68
CA ASP A 112 -19.84 19.14 -11.75
C ASP A 112 -18.78 18.06 -11.43
N GLU A 113 -18.81 17.48 -10.22
CA GLU A 113 -17.82 16.49 -9.77
C GLU A 113 -17.56 15.36 -10.78
N PRO A 114 -18.61 14.76 -11.40
CA PRO A 114 -18.44 13.75 -12.43
C PRO A 114 -17.57 14.16 -13.63
N THR A 115 -17.78 15.38 -14.13
CA THR A 115 -17.08 15.94 -15.29
C THR A 115 -15.71 16.45 -14.90
N GLN A 116 -15.59 17.06 -13.72
CA GLN A 116 -14.33 17.47 -13.14
C GLN A 116 -13.35 16.31 -13.02
N ASP A 117 -13.77 15.18 -12.43
CA ASP A 117 -12.94 13.99 -12.28
C ASP A 117 -12.52 13.40 -13.64
N ALA A 118 -13.43 13.36 -14.60
CA ALA A 118 -13.15 12.89 -15.95
C ALA A 118 -12.15 13.80 -16.70
N ALA A 119 -12.32 15.13 -16.59
CA ALA A 119 -11.43 16.11 -17.19
C ALA A 119 -10.01 16.02 -16.62
N LEU A 120 -9.88 15.96 -15.30
CA LEU A 120 -8.59 15.84 -14.61
C LEU A 120 -7.91 14.50 -14.93
N ARG A 121 -8.67 13.39 -14.98
CA ARG A 121 -8.15 12.10 -15.44
C ARG A 121 -7.61 12.19 -16.87
N SER A 122 -8.36 12.81 -17.78
CA SER A 122 -7.95 12.97 -19.17
C SER A 122 -6.65 13.78 -19.28
N ARG A 123 -6.56 14.92 -18.59
CA ARG A 123 -5.36 15.77 -18.53
C ARG A 123 -4.15 14.99 -17.98
N ALA A 124 -4.34 14.20 -16.92
CA ALA A 124 -3.26 13.40 -16.33
C ALA A 124 -2.75 12.30 -17.28
N LEU A 125 -3.67 11.61 -17.96
CA LEU A 125 -3.31 10.57 -18.93
C LEU A 125 -2.66 11.17 -20.18
N ALA A 126 -3.10 12.34 -20.64
CA ALA A 126 -2.47 13.07 -21.73
C ALA A 126 -1.03 13.45 -21.36
N PHE A 127 -0.83 14.04 -20.17
CA PHE A 127 0.51 14.34 -19.65
C PHE A 127 1.40 13.09 -19.59
N ALA A 128 0.88 11.97 -19.10
CA ALA A 128 1.65 10.74 -18.97
C ALA A 128 2.11 10.18 -20.33
N ARG A 129 1.26 10.30 -21.37
CA ARG A 129 1.58 9.89 -22.74
C ARG A 129 2.58 10.83 -23.40
N SER A 130 2.44 12.14 -23.21
CA SER A 130 3.30 13.14 -23.84
C SER A 130 4.69 13.24 -23.20
N TYR A 131 4.82 12.91 -21.90
CA TYR A 131 6.07 13.08 -21.14
C TYR A 131 6.48 11.84 -20.33
N PRO A 132 6.71 10.67 -20.95
CA PRO A 132 6.98 9.42 -20.23
C PRO A 132 8.26 9.48 -19.37
N ALA A 133 9.33 10.13 -19.85
CA ALA A 133 10.55 10.33 -19.07
C ALA A 133 10.30 11.15 -17.80
N ARG A 134 9.43 12.17 -17.86
CA ARG A 134 9.03 12.95 -16.70
C ARG A 134 8.21 12.10 -15.72
N VAL A 135 7.32 11.22 -16.21
CA VAL A 135 6.57 10.28 -15.36
C VAL A 135 7.52 9.36 -14.59
N LEU A 136 8.54 8.79 -15.24
CA LEU A 136 9.53 7.95 -14.57
C LEU A 136 10.31 8.72 -13.50
N ARG A 137 10.72 9.96 -13.80
CA ARG A 137 11.37 10.85 -12.81
C ARG A 137 10.44 11.11 -11.63
N LEU A 138 9.15 11.39 -11.87
CA LEU A 138 8.17 11.59 -10.81
C LEU A 138 7.96 10.33 -9.96
N ALA A 139 7.91 9.16 -10.58
CA ALA A 139 7.82 7.88 -9.88
C ALA A 139 9.04 7.67 -8.96
N ALA A 140 10.26 7.95 -9.42
CA ALA A 140 11.46 7.88 -8.60
C ALA A 140 11.43 8.87 -7.41
N LEU A 141 11.02 10.13 -7.65
CA LEU A 141 10.85 11.12 -6.58
C LEU A 141 9.81 10.69 -5.55
N LYS A 142 8.68 10.13 -6.00
CA LYS A 142 7.63 9.62 -5.12
C LYS A 142 8.07 8.37 -4.35
N ALA A 143 8.87 7.50 -4.95
CA ALA A 143 9.50 6.37 -4.26
C ALA A 143 10.42 6.87 -3.14
N ALA A 144 11.30 7.83 -3.42
CA ALA A 144 12.15 8.44 -2.41
C ALA A 144 11.32 9.06 -1.27
N ARG A 145 10.20 9.73 -1.58
CA ARG A 145 9.28 10.28 -0.57
C ARG A 145 8.57 9.22 0.26
N PHE A 146 8.24 8.08 -0.34
CA PHE A 146 7.57 6.97 0.34
C PHE A 146 8.51 6.29 1.36
N TRP A 147 9.76 6.09 0.97
CA TRP A 147 10.79 5.41 1.77
C TRP A 147 11.62 6.33 2.65
N SER A 148 11.43 7.65 2.58
CA SER A 148 12.17 8.60 3.40
C SER A 148 12.00 8.33 4.89
N PRO A 149 13.08 8.26 5.69
CA PRO A 149 12.96 8.08 7.12
C PRO A 149 12.56 9.35 7.88
N TRP A 150 12.52 10.50 7.21
CA TRP A 150 12.06 11.79 7.74
C TRP A 150 10.91 12.39 6.92
N PRO A 151 10.12 13.33 7.49
CA PRO A 151 9.03 13.97 6.79
C PRO A 151 9.49 14.76 5.55
N ASN A 152 8.67 14.72 4.49
CA ASN A 152 8.92 15.44 3.24
C ASN A 152 7.93 16.59 3.03
N THR A 153 7.34 17.13 4.09
CA THR A 153 6.36 18.22 4.02
C THR A 153 6.95 19.51 4.55
N ASP A 154 6.60 20.62 3.93
CA ASP A 154 7.17 21.93 4.27
C ASP A 154 6.82 22.36 5.69
N THR A 155 5.68 21.90 6.20
CA THR A 155 5.20 22.12 7.57
C THR A 155 5.95 21.35 8.66
N LEU A 156 6.73 20.31 8.32
CA LEU A 156 7.42 19.44 9.28
C LEU A 156 8.95 19.45 9.09
N ARG A 157 9.50 20.54 8.55
CA ARG A 157 10.95 20.68 8.26
C ARG A 157 11.84 20.94 9.47
N ALA A 158 11.28 20.98 10.69
CA ALA A 158 12.08 21.21 11.89
C ALA A 158 13.11 20.07 12.09
N PRO A 159 14.41 20.37 12.28
CA PRO A 159 15.46 19.35 12.41
C PRO A 159 15.16 18.31 13.50
N GLY A 160 14.59 18.72 14.63
CA GLY A 160 14.21 17.81 15.71
C GLY A 160 13.15 16.77 15.31
N ILE A 161 12.19 17.14 14.48
CA ILE A 161 11.16 16.21 13.96
C ILE A 161 11.79 15.20 13.00
N ALA A 162 12.72 15.66 12.15
CA ALA A 162 13.43 14.79 11.23
C ALA A 162 14.29 13.75 11.98
N ILE A 163 15.01 14.19 13.03
CA ILE A 163 15.82 13.32 13.89
C ILE A 163 14.94 12.30 14.62
N LEU A 164 13.85 12.76 15.26
CA LEU A 164 12.92 11.87 15.96
C LEU A 164 12.33 10.81 15.03
N SER A 165 11.91 11.23 13.83
CA SER A 165 11.41 10.31 12.80
C SER A 165 12.48 9.30 12.38
N ALA A 166 13.72 9.75 12.16
CA ALA A 166 14.83 8.87 11.76
C ALA A 166 15.16 7.82 12.83
N ILE A 167 15.18 8.20 14.11
CA ILE A 167 15.43 7.30 15.25
C ILE A 167 14.40 6.17 15.32
N ILE A 168 13.17 6.41 14.88
CA ILE A 168 12.11 5.37 14.88
C ILE A 168 12.17 4.56 13.58
N VAL A 169 12.28 5.23 12.44
CA VAL A 169 12.07 4.61 11.13
C VAL A 169 13.29 3.83 10.65
N ILE A 170 14.51 4.30 10.94
CA ILE A 170 15.73 3.61 10.50
C ILE A 170 15.85 2.24 11.21
N PRO A 171 15.74 2.13 12.55
CA PRO A 171 15.74 0.81 13.20
C PRO A 171 14.61 -0.09 12.71
N PHE A 172 13.41 0.46 12.48
CA PHE A 172 12.32 -0.30 11.88
C PHE A 172 12.71 -0.91 10.53
N TYR A 173 13.35 -0.15 9.64
CA TYR A 173 13.82 -0.66 8.35
C TYR A 173 14.92 -1.69 8.48
N VAL A 174 15.88 -1.50 9.38
CA VAL A 174 16.93 -2.49 9.65
C VAL A 174 16.31 -3.81 10.12
N LEU A 175 15.42 -3.75 11.11
CA LEU A 175 14.71 -4.92 11.63
C LEU A 175 13.84 -5.59 10.56
N LEU A 176 13.16 -4.80 9.73
CA LEU A 176 12.38 -5.30 8.60
C LEU A 176 13.26 -6.09 7.62
N LEU A 177 14.42 -5.56 7.23
CA LEU A 177 15.35 -6.22 6.31
C LEU A 177 15.89 -7.53 6.91
N ILE A 178 16.23 -7.56 8.20
CA ILE A 178 16.65 -8.79 8.90
C ILE A 178 15.52 -9.82 8.90
N GLY A 179 14.30 -9.40 9.21
CA GLY A 179 13.10 -10.25 9.18
C GLY A 179 12.78 -10.81 7.79
N ILE A 180 12.94 -10.00 6.75
CA ILE A 180 12.83 -10.44 5.35
C ILE A 180 13.90 -11.50 5.06
N GLY A 181 15.15 -11.26 5.45
CA GLY A 181 16.25 -12.21 5.26
C GLY A 181 16.02 -13.55 5.97
N ASP A 182 15.38 -13.52 7.15
CA ASP A 182 14.98 -14.69 7.94
C ASP A 182 13.83 -15.48 7.31
N ARG A 183 12.81 -14.78 6.80
CA ARG A 183 11.62 -15.38 6.18
C ARG A 183 11.70 -15.48 4.66
N ARG A 184 12.88 -15.31 4.05
CA ARG A 184 13.05 -15.24 2.58
C ARG A 184 12.53 -16.46 1.80
N ARG A 185 12.46 -17.63 2.46
CA ARG A 185 11.95 -18.88 1.88
C ARG A 185 10.46 -19.13 2.14
N ASP A 186 9.82 -18.30 2.95
CA ASP A 186 8.39 -18.39 3.22
C ASP A 186 7.62 -17.33 2.44
N ALA A 187 7.24 -17.70 1.22
CA ALA A 187 6.45 -16.85 0.33
C ALA A 187 5.14 -16.37 0.99
N ARG A 188 4.52 -17.16 1.88
CA ARG A 188 3.25 -16.77 2.54
C ARG A 188 3.49 -15.63 3.52
N ALA A 189 4.54 -15.72 4.33
CA ALA A 189 4.91 -14.65 5.24
C ALA A 189 5.27 -13.36 4.46
N LEU A 190 6.02 -13.47 3.36
CA LEU A 190 6.37 -12.30 2.55
C LEU A 190 5.14 -11.67 1.89
N ILE A 191 4.24 -12.46 1.29
CA ILE A 191 3.03 -11.93 0.64
C ILE A 191 2.12 -11.25 1.67
N LEU A 192 1.91 -11.86 2.85
CA LEU A 192 0.98 -11.33 3.85
C LEU A 192 1.55 -10.14 4.64
N LEU A 193 2.84 -10.16 4.97
CA LEU A 193 3.45 -9.14 5.84
C LEU A 193 4.15 -8.03 5.04
N LEU A 194 4.87 -8.37 3.97
CA LEU A 194 5.58 -7.40 3.14
C LEU A 194 4.74 -6.93 1.94
N GLY A 195 3.87 -7.79 1.40
CA GLY A 195 3.05 -7.51 0.22
C GLY A 195 2.24 -6.21 0.32
N PRO A 196 1.53 -5.91 1.42
CA PRO A 196 0.82 -4.63 1.57
C PRO A 196 1.74 -3.41 1.46
N LEU A 197 2.93 -3.47 2.06
CA LEU A 197 3.90 -2.37 2.01
C LEU A 197 4.39 -2.11 0.58
N LEU A 198 4.75 -3.17 -0.14
CA LEU A 198 5.19 -3.08 -1.54
C LEU A 198 4.06 -2.67 -2.48
N TYR A 199 2.85 -3.16 -2.23
CA TYR A 199 1.65 -2.76 -2.96
C TYR A 199 1.40 -1.26 -2.83
N PHE A 200 1.40 -0.73 -1.60
CA PHE A 200 1.24 0.70 -1.38
C PHE A 200 2.40 1.50 -1.99
N ALA A 201 3.64 1.01 -1.92
CA ALA A 201 4.77 1.65 -2.59
C ALA A 201 4.53 1.76 -4.10
N ALA A 202 4.07 0.67 -4.74
CA ALA A 202 3.79 0.63 -6.18
C ALA A 202 2.65 1.57 -6.59
N VAL A 203 1.54 1.59 -5.83
CA VAL A 203 0.43 2.53 -6.06
C VAL A 203 0.92 3.98 -6.01
N HIS A 204 1.80 4.30 -5.04
CA HIS A 204 2.31 5.66 -4.84
C HIS A 204 3.46 6.04 -5.79
N LEU A 205 3.84 5.18 -6.74
CA LEU A 205 4.62 5.60 -7.91
C LEU A 205 3.78 6.43 -8.88
N VAL A 206 2.49 6.09 -8.99
CA VAL A 206 1.54 6.73 -9.90
C VAL A 206 0.88 7.93 -9.22
N PHE A 207 0.35 7.74 -8.02
CA PHE A 207 -0.30 8.79 -7.23
C PHE A 207 0.72 9.61 -6.42
N VAL A 208 0.28 10.70 -5.79
CA VAL A 208 1.13 11.50 -4.88
C VAL A 208 1.64 10.67 -3.71
N SER A 209 2.86 10.96 -3.24
CA SER A 209 3.54 10.19 -2.20
C SER A 209 4.09 11.04 -1.05
N SER A 210 4.17 10.41 0.12
CA SER A 210 4.71 10.92 1.38
C SER A 210 4.79 9.77 2.39
N ILE A 211 5.46 10.01 3.52
CA ILE A 211 5.65 9.02 4.60
C ILE A 211 4.32 8.48 5.16
N ARG A 212 3.21 9.23 5.06
CA ARG A 212 1.90 8.80 5.60
C ARG A 212 1.30 7.63 4.83
N TYR A 213 1.66 7.50 3.56
CA TYR A 213 1.05 6.50 2.68
C TYR A 213 1.63 5.10 2.88
N ARG A 214 2.79 4.97 3.53
CA ARG A 214 3.35 3.66 3.91
C ARG A 214 2.66 3.03 5.11
N ILE A 215 1.98 3.81 5.95
CA ILE A 215 1.42 3.36 7.24
C ILE A 215 0.55 2.11 7.10
N PRO A 216 -0.43 2.03 6.18
CA PRO A 216 -1.29 0.85 6.08
C PRO A 216 -0.53 -0.43 5.73
N GLY A 217 0.55 -0.31 4.94
CA GLY A 217 1.41 -1.43 4.61
C GLY A 217 2.50 -1.71 5.65
N ALA A 218 2.92 -0.70 6.42
CA ALA A 218 3.94 -0.82 7.45
C ALA A 218 3.44 -1.60 8.67
N ILE A 219 2.14 -1.51 8.99
CA ILE A 219 1.52 -2.25 10.10
C ILE A 219 1.72 -3.77 9.95
N PRO A 220 1.32 -4.43 8.85
CA PRO A 220 1.62 -5.85 8.67
C PRO A 220 3.13 -6.11 8.53
N ALA A 221 3.89 -5.21 7.91
CA ALA A 221 5.35 -5.36 7.79
C ALA A 221 6.07 -5.34 9.15
N ALA A 222 5.48 -4.73 10.18
CA ALA A 222 5.98 -4.78 11.54
C ALA A 222 6.07 -6.21 12.09
N GLY A 223 5.26 -7.16 11.57
CA GLY A 223 5.41 -8.58 11.90
C GLY A 223 6.76 -9.17 11.45
N LEU A 224 7.30 -8.72 10.31
CA LEU A 224 8.65 -9.09 9.88
C LEU A 224 9.72 -8.36 10.69
N ALA A 225 9.52 -7.08 11.00
CA ALA A 225 10.42 -6.35 11.88
C ALA A 225 10.55 -7.02 13.27
N ALA A 226 9.44 -7.48 13.85
CA ALA A 226 9.43 -8.23 15.10
C ALA A 226 10.21 -9.56 14.99
N ARG A 227 10.17 -10.24 13.84
CA ARG A 227 11.01 -11.42 13.58
C ARG A 227 12.49 -11.06 13.50
N GLY A 228 12.83 -9.95 12.86
CA GLY A 228 14.19 -9.41 12.85
C GLY A 228 14.72 -9.14 14.26
N LEU A 229 13.89 -8.55 15.12
CA LEU A 229 14.24 -8.27 16.51
C LEU A 229 14.50 -9.56 17.30
N LYS A 230 13.61 -10.55 17.17
CA LYS A 230 13.78 -11.87 17.81
C LYS A 230 15.09 -12.55 17.37
N LYS A 231 15.48 -12.39 16.12
CA LYS A 231 16.72 -12.96 15.60
C LYS A 231 17.96 -12.32 16.24
N LEU A 232 17.97 -10.99 16.37
CA LEU A 232 19.07 -10.28 17.02
C LEU A 232 19.19 -10.65 18.51
N SER A 233 18.07 -10.79 19.21
CA SER A 233 18.09 -11.16 20.64
C SER A 233 18.66 -12.56 20.89
N VAL A 234 18.46 -13.50 19.98
CA VAL A 234 19.01 -14.88 20.07
C VAL A 234 20.50 -14.91 19.77
N VAL A 235 20.98 -14.09 18.83
CA VAL A 235 22.42 -14.00 18.51
C VAL A 235 23.22 -13.39 19.68
N GLY A 236 22.63 -12.45 20.43
CA GLY A 236 23.29 -11.84 21.59
C GLY A 236 23.27 -12.68 22.88
N SER A 237 22.64 -13.86 22.89
CA SER A 237 22.47 -14.69 24.09
C SER A 237 23.19 -16.05 24.03
N GLN A 238 24.12 -16.24 23.08
CA GLN A 238 25.14 -17.30 23.20
C GLN A 238 26.38 -16.72 23.89
N PRO A 239 26.59 -16.97 25.21
CA PRO A 239 27.86 -16.69 25.84
C PRO A 239 28.93 -17.61 25.23
N ASP A 240 30.09 -17.05 24.90
CA ASP A 240 31.27 -17.81 24.50
C ASP A 240 31.52 -18.90 25.55
N GLU A 241 31.41 -20.16 25.15
CA GLU A 241 31.93 -21.30 25.91
C GLU A 241 33.45 -21.14 25.93
N ILE A 242 33.94 -20.39 26.94
CA ILE A 242 35.34 -20.37 27.32
C ILE A 242 35.65 -21.80 27.77
N SER A 243 36.40 -22.50 26.92
CA SER A 243 36.97 -23.80 27.15
C SER A 243 37.82 -23.77 28.42
N ASP A 244 37.24 -24.22 29.53
CA ASP A 244 37.95 -24.51 30.76
C ASP A 244 38.61 -25.89 30.59
N HIS A 245 39.88 -25.88 30.15
CA HIS A 245 40.75 -27.04 30.27
C HIS A 245 41.52 -26.92 31.58
N PRO A 246 41.23 -27.74 32.61
CA PRO A 246 42.12 -27.84 33.75
C PRO A 246 43.34 -28.67 33.32
N SER A 247 44.50 -28.01 33.28
CA SER A 247 45.79 -28.68 33.24
C SER A 247 46.11 -29.24 34.64
N VAL A 248 45.88 -30.54 34.84
CA VAL A 248 46.63 -31.41 35.78
C VAL A 248 46.76 -32.78 35.15
#